data_AF-A0A9X6GCB3-F1
#
_entry.id   AF-A0A9X6GCB3-F1
#
_cell.length_a   1.000
_cell.length_b   1.000
_cell.length_c   1.000
_cell.angle_alpha   90.00
_cell.angle_beta   90.00
_cell.angle_gamma   90.00
#
_symmetry.space_group_name_H-M   'P 1'
#
loop_
_entity.id
_entity.type
_entity.pdbx_description
1 polymer ?
#
loop_
_entity_poly.entity_id
_entity_poly.type
_entity_poly.pdbx_seq_one_letter_code
_entity_poly.pdbx_strand_id
1 'polypeptide(L)'
;MRNEEIIIDLADPVFTKTIRSRQNDKNGLKITVYVREKGQNVDLTGYAVKYEAINQIGLFVRDDAQIVDAKNGVFSYTLSSQAVSTSDDWTAYFVMEKSTERMSTPDIRITLRRDVKEGNIKIENYISEFDGAMERV
;
A
#
# COMPACT_ATOMS: atom_id res chain seq x y z
N MET A 1 0.62 12.32 -7.00
CA MET A 1 0.61 10.89 -6.64
C MET A 1 1.67 10.16 -7.47
N ARG A 2 2.63 9.49 -6.84
CA ARG A 2 3.65 8.67 -7.52
C ARG A 2 3.03 7.32 -7.92
N ASN A 3 3.44 6.78 -9.08
CA ASN A 3 3.05 5.44 -9.53
C ASN A 3 4.29 4.53 -9.55
N GLU A 4 4.17 3.34 -8.95
CA GLU A 4 5.17 2.28 -9.00
C GLU A 4 4.60 1.10 -9.77
N GLU A 5 5.30 0.65 -10.80
CA GLU A 5 4.87 -0.50 -11.60
C GLU A 5 5.72 -1.72 -11.26
N ILE A 6 5.06 -2.85 -11.01
CA ILE A 6 5.70 -4.11 -10.71
C ILE A 6 5.05 -5.25 -11.49
N ILE A 7 5.89 -6.16 -11.99
CA ILE A 7 5.45 -7.43 -12.57
C ILE A 7 5.75 -8.50 -11.54
N ILE A 8 4.75 -9.30 -11.19
CA ILE A 8 4.90 -10.42 -10.27
C ILE A 8 4.55 -11.69 -11.04
N ASP A 9 5.50 -12.61 -11.14
CA ASP A 9 5.24 -13.96 -11.65
C ASP A 9 4.98 -14.90 -10.46
N LEU A 10 3.78 -15.49 -10.42
CA LEU A 10 3.34 -16.38 -9.36
C LEU A 10 4.11 -17.71 -9.35
N ALA A 11 4.71 -18.08 -10.47
CA ALA A 11 5.55 -19.27 -10.55
C ALA A 11 6.97 -19.02 -10.01
N ASP A 12 7.34 -17.76 -9.75
CA ASP A 12 8.61 -17.39 -9.12
C ASP A 12 8.42 -17.26 -7.60
N PRO A 13 8.91 -18.21 -6.79
CA PRO A 13 8.78 -18.15 -5.34
C PRO A 13 9.63 -17.04 -4.71
N VAL A 14 10.56 -16.42 -5.46
CA VAL A 14 11.49 -15.42 -4.94
C VAL A 14 11.26 -14.09 -5.63
N PHE A 15 10.45 -13.23 -5.00
CA PHE A 15 10.26 -11.85 -5.43
C PHE A 15 10.88 -10.89 -4.42
N THR A 16 11.83 -10.06 -4.85
CA THR A 16 12.60 -9.17 -3.96
C THR A 16 12.40 -7.69 -4.32
N LYS A 17 11.17 -7.22 -4.28
CA LYS A 17 10.86 -5.79 -4.44
C LYS A 17 10.78 -5.09 -3.09
N THR A 18 11.56 -4.02 -2.93
CA THR A 18 11.39 -3.03 -1.86
C THR A 18 10.85 -1.72 -2.42
N ILE A 19 9.71 -1.26 -1.91
CA ILE A 19 9.10 0.02 -2.25
C ILE A 19 9.24 0.94 -1.03
N ARG A 20 9.65 2.20 -1.26
CA ARG A 20 9.90 3.15 -0.17
C ARG A 20 8.90 4.30 -0.21
N SER A 21 8.28 4.61 0.92
CA SER A 21 7.38 5.78 1.08
C SER A 21 7.64 6.47 2.43
N ARG A 22 6.90 7.54 2.72
CA ARG A 22 6.86 8.12 4.07
C ARG A 22 5.59 7.75 4.82
N GLN A 23 5.72 7.73 6.15
CA GLN A 23 4.58 7.87 7.03
C GLN A 23 3.76 9.10 6.60
N ASN A 24 2.43 9.05 6.74
CA ASN A 24 1.52 10.14 6.36
C ASN A 24 1.46 10.52 4.86
N ASP A 25 2.12 9.79 3.95
CA ASP A 25 1.94 9.94 2.49
C ASP A 25 0.59 9.35 2.03
N LYS A 26 -0.51 9.81 2.65
CA LYS A 26 -1.87 9.31 2.44
C LYS A 26 -2.26 9.54 0.98
N ASN A 27 -2.61 8.46 0.28
CA ASN A 27 -2.91 8.50 -1.15
C ASN A 27 -1.75 9.04 -2.03
N GLY A 28 -0.53 9.08 -1.49
CA GLY A 28 0.64 9.62 -2.17
C GLY A 28 1.27 8.64 -3.17
N LEU A 29 1.04 7.34 -2.98
CA LEU A 29 1.65 6.26 -3.73
C LEU A 29 0.61 5.27 -4.24
N LYS A 30 0.59 5.08 -5.57
CA LYS A 30 -0.13 4.01 -6.25
C LYS A 30 0.85 2.94 -6.71
N ILE A 31 0.52 1.68 -6.49
CA ILE A 31 1.23 0.50 -6.98
C ILE A 31 0.35 -0.12 -8.07
N THR A 32 0.86 -0.22 -9.28
CA THR A 32 0.21 -0.93 -10.39
C THR A 32 0.93 -2.27 -10.57
N VAL A 33 0.17 -3.35 -10.51
CA VAL A 33 0.69 -4.72 -10.52
C VAL A 33 0.22 -5.44 -11.78
N TYR A 34 1.16 -6.08 -12.45
CA TYR A 34 0.91 -7.00 -13.55
C TYR A 34 1.21 -8.41 -13.06
N VAL A 35 0.17 -9.21 -12.85
CA VAL A 35 0.31 -10.59 -12.39
C VAL A 35 0.47 -11.52 -13.58
N ARG A 36 1.48 -12.39 -13.49
CA ARG A 36 1.79 -13.41 -14.48
C ARG A 36 1.93 -14.77 -13.83
N GLU A 37 1.83 -15.81 -14.64
CA GLU A 37 2.20 -17.16 -14.26
C GLU A 37 3.05 -17.77 -15.39
N LYS A 38 4.31 -18.07 -15.10
CA LYS A 38 5.29 -18.57 -16.09
C LYS A 38 5.37 -17.65 -17.31
N GLY A 39 5.36 -16.34 -17.07
CA GLY A 39 5.40 -15.28 -18.07
C GLY A 39 4.08 -15.00 -18.80
N GLN A 40 3.02 -15.79 -18.57
CA GLN A 40 1.71 -15.59 -19.19
C GLN A 40 0.80 -14.71 -18.33
N ASN A 41 -0.11 -13.96 -18.96
CA ASN A 41 -1.07 -13.13 -18.23
C ASN A 41 -2.07 -14.00 -17.45
N VAL A 42 -2.42 -13.56 -16.24
CA VAL A 42 -3.44 -14.23 -15.41
C VAL A 42 -4.79 -13.53 -15.58
N ASP A 43 -5.85 -14.28 -15.90
CA ASP A 43 -7.21 -13.73 -16.00
C ASP A 43 -7.86 -13.60 -14.61
N LEU A 44 -8.04 -12.36 -14.16
CA LEU A 44 -8.65 -12.01 -12.88
C LEU A 44 -10.18 -11.81 -12.98
N THR A 45 -10.83 -12.23 -14.07
CA THR A 45 -12.28 -12.08 -14.22
C THR A 45 -13.06 -12.78 -13.10
N GLY A 46 -13.79 -11.98 -12.33
CA GLY A 46 -14.60 -12.44 -11.20
C GLY A 46 -13.81 -12.61 -9.90
N TYR A 47 -12.53 -12.26 -9.86
CA TYR A 47 -11.75 -12.17 -8.62
C TYR A 47 -11.97 -10.80 -7.95
N ALA A 48 -11.86 -10.78 -6.62
CA ALA A 48 -11.53 -9.59 -5.85
C ALA A 48 -10.03 -9.61 -5.54
N VAL A 49 -9.38 -8.45 -5.55
CA VAL A 49 -7.96 -8.34 -5.17
C VAL A 49 -7.85 -7.55 -3.87
N LYS A 50 -7.11 -8.09 -2.90
CA LYS A 50 -6.84 -7.46 -1.61
C LYS A 50 -5.35 -7.17 -1.47
N TYR A 51 -5.02 -6.03 -0.89
CA TYR A 51 -3.70 -5.77 -0.34
C TYR A 51 -3.69 -6.21 1.12
N GLU A 52 -2.76 -7.07 1.50
CA GLU A 52 -2.55 -7.49 2.89
C GLU A 52 -1.12 -7.14 3.31
N ALA A 53 -0.97 -6.54 4.49
CA ALA A 53 0.33 -6.18 5.02
C ALA A 53 0.39 -6.31 6.54
N ILE A 54 1.56 -6.63 7.06
CA ILE A 54 1.86 -6.69 8.49
C ILE A 54 3.25 -6.11 8.76
N ASN A 55 3.41 -5.41 9.88
CA ASN A 55 4.71 -4.91 10.33
C ASN A 55 5.28 -5.73 11.49
N GLN A 56 6.48 -5.37 11.94
CA GLN A 56 7.20 -6.13 12.97
C GLN A 56 6.55 -6.08 14.35
N ILE A 57 5.71 -5.06 14.61
CA ILE A 57 4.96 -4.92 15.86
C ILE A 57 3.55 -5.52 15.80
N GLY A 58 3.19 -6.19 14.69
CA GLY A 58 1.92 -6.91 14.54
C GLY A 58 0.73 -6.06 14.10
N LEU A 59 0.94 -4.80 13.72
CA LEU A 59 -0.09 -4.01 13.04
C LEU A 59 -0.32 -4.58 11.64
N PHE A 60 -1.58 -4.74 11.26
CA PHE A 60 -1.95 -5.26 9.96
C PHE A 60 -2.88 -4.31 9.20
N VAL A 61 -2.86 -4.44 7.88
CA VAL A 61 -3.76 -3.75 6.95
C VAL A 61 -4.33 -4.78 5.99
N ARG A 62 -5.62 -4.66 5.69
CA ARG A 62 -6.29 -5.40 4.63
C ARG A 62 -7.22 -4.46 3.89
N ASP A 63 -6.84 -4.10 2.67
CA ASP A 63 -7.55 -3.13 1.86
C ASP A 63 -7.89 -3.69 0.48
N ASP A 64 -8.89 -3.09 -0.17
CA ASP A 64 -9.29 -3.47 -1.53
C ASP A 64 -8.34 -2.86 -2.56
N ALA A 65 -7.87 -3.68 -3.50
CA ALA A 65 -7.20 -3.22 -4.70
C ALA A 65 -8.21 -3.11 -5.85
N GLN A 66 -7.97 -2.16 -6.74
CA GLN A 66 -8.80 -1.91 -7.90
C GLN A 66 -8.28 -2.69 -9.11
N ILE A 67 -9.09 -3.60 -9.64
CA ILE A 67 -8.80 -4.25 -10.93
C ILE A 67 -8.89 -3.21 -12.05
N VAL A 68 -7.85 -3.13 -12.87
CA VAL A 68 -7.73 -2.17 -13.99
C VAL A 68 -8.00 -2.87 -15.31
N ASP A 69 -7.42 -4.05 -15.51
CA ASP A 69 -7.66 -4.92 -16.66
C ASP A 69 -7.64 -6.38 -16.20
N ALA A 70 -8.84 -6.93 -15.98
CA ALA A 70 -9.00 -8.28 -15.46
C ALA A 70 -8.39 -9.33 -16.41
N LYS A 71 -8.58 -9.17 -17.72
CA LYS A 71 -8.17 -10.18 -18.71
C LYS A 71 -6.65 -10.29 -18.84
N ASN A 72 -5.94 -9.21 -18.53
CA ASN A 72 -4.49 -9.15 -18.60
C ASN A 72 -3.80 -9.15 -17.22
N GLY A 73 -4.53 -9.44 -16.13
CA GLY A 73 -3.95 -9.57 -14.80
C GLY A 73 -3.45 -8.26 -14.21
N VAL A 74 -4.09 -7.14 -14.56
CA VAL A 74 -3.65 -5.81 -14.13
C VAL A 74 -4.59 -5.25 -13.07
N PHE A 75 -4.02 -4.87 -11.94
CA PHE A 75 -4.72 -4.15 -10.88
C PHE A 75 -3.84 -3.07 -10.29
N SER A 76 -4.42 -2.21 -9.47
CA SER A 76 -3.69 -1.18 -8.73
C SER A 76 -4.18 -1.04 -7.31
N TYR A 77 -3.27 -0.62 -6.44
CA TYR A 77 -3.57 -0.32 -5.05
C TYR A 77 -2.90 1.00 -4.67
N THR A 78 -3.66 1.90 -4.03
CA THR A 78 -3.13 3.15 -3.52
C THR A 78 -2.97 3.02 -2.02
N LEU A 79 -1.78 3.34 -1.48
CA LEU A 79 -1.53 3.20 -0.04
C LEU A 79 -2.53 4.05 0.76
N SER A 80 -3.33 3.36 1.57
CA SER A 80 -4.34 3.97 2.45
C SER A 80 -3.69 4.71 3.61
N SER A 81 -4.48 5.51 4.32
CA SER A 81 -4.01 6.19 5.54
C SER A 81 -3.52 5.23 6.61
N GLN A 82 -4.12 4.04 6.71
CA GLN A 82 -3.70 2.99 7.63
C GLN A 82 -2.40 2.33 7.16
N ALA A 83 -2.27 2.08 5.85
CA ALA A 83 -1.05 1.54 5.26
C ALA A 83 0.17 2.45 5.40
N VAL A 84 -0.01 3.75 5.71
CA VAL A 84 1.09 4.71 5.96
C VAL A 84 1.07 5.32 7.36
N SER A 85 0.36 4.72 8.33
CA SER A 85 0.19 5.33 9.65
C SER A 85 1.44 5.26 10.52
N THR A 86 2.26 4.22 10.34
CA THR A 86 3.36 3.90 11.25
C THR A 86 4.64 3.68 10.45
N SER A 87 5.68 4.44 10.79
CA SER A 87 7.01 4.25 10.21
C SER A 87 7.60 2.91 10.65
N ASP A 88 7.75 1.98 9.72
CA ASP A 88 8.34 0.66 9.94
C ASP A 88 8.68 0.01 8.58
N ASP A 89 9.30 -1.16 8.62
CA ASP A 89 9.33 -2.10 7.50
C ASP A 89 8.11 -3.04 7.56
N TRP A 90 7.34 -3.04 6.49
CA TRP A 90 6.14 -3.85 6.33
C TRP A 90 6.40 -4.97 5.32
N THR A 91 5.97 -6.18 5.66
CA THR A 91 5.83 -7.29 4.71
C THR A 91 4.41 -7.24 4.17
N ALA A 92 4.27 -7.18 2.85
CA ALA A 92 2.98 -7.09 2.19
C ALA A 92 2.89 -8.05 1.01
N TYR A 93 1.68 -8.40 0.62
CA TYR A 93 1.39 -9.20 -0.57
C TYR A 93 -0.02 -8.86 -1.07
N PHE A 94 -0.34 -9.34 -2.27
CA PHE A 94 -1.69 -9.25 -2.81
C PHE A 94 -2.35 -10.61 -2.80
N VAL A 95 -3.65 -10.62 -2.52
CA VAL A 95 -4.48 -11.83 -2.53
C VAL A 95 -5.54 -11.66 -3.59
N MET A 96 -5.71 -12.65 -4.46
CA MET A 96 -6.82 -12.74 -5.38
C MET A 96 -7.79 -13.81 -4.87
N GLU A 97 -9.04 -13.42 -4.65
CA GLU A 97 -10.08 -14.26 -4.03
C GLU A 97 -11.28 -14.38 -4.97
N LYS A 98 -11.78 -15.61 -5.17
CA LYS A 98 -12.98 -15.88 -5.98
C LYS A 98 -13.74 -17.06 -5.39
N SER A 99 -14.94 -16.82 -4.86
CA SER A 99 -15.72 -17.84 -4.15
C SER A 99 -14.90 -18.51 -3.02
N THR A 100 -14.49 -19.77 -3.20
CA THR A 100 -13.67 -20.53 -2.25
C THR A 100 -12.18 -20.55 -2.61
N GLU A 101 -11.80 -19.97 -3.75
CA GLU A 101 -10.41 -19.92 -4.22
C GLU A 101 -9.70 -18.71 -3.61
N ARG A 102 -8.47 -18.95 -3.15
CA ARG A 102 -7.55 -17.91 -2.66
C ARG A 102 -6.16 -18.19 -3.21
N MET A 103 -5.57 -17.19 -3.85
CA MET A 103 -4.18 -17.21 -4.30
C MET A 103 -3.47 -15.94 -3.82
N SER A 104 -2.20 -16.05 -3.43
CA SER A 104 -1.41 -14.94 -2.94
C SER A 104 -0.18 -14.73 -3.82
N THR A 105 0.25 -13.48 -3.98
CA THR A 105 1.56 -13.17 -4.55
C THR A 105 2.67 -13.49 -3.55
N PRO A 106 3.91 -13.67 -4.02
CA PRO A 106 5.08 -13.53 -3.17
C PRO A 106 5.11 -12.19 -2.41
N ASP A 107 5.87 -12.16 -1.33
CA ASP A 107 6.03 -10.97 -0.49
C ASP A 107 6.71 -9.82 -1.22
N ILE A 108 6.28 -8.61 -0.90
CA ILE A 108 6.96 -7.34 -1.17
C ILE A 108 7.27 -6.63 0.14
N ARG A 109 8.37 -5.86 0.15
CA ARG A 109 8.72 -5.03 1.30
C ARG A 109 8.27 -3.58 1.06
N ILE A 110 7.50 -3.03 1.98
CA ILE A 110 7.19 -1.60 2.02
C ILE A 110 7.95 -0.96 3.18
N THR A 111 8.95 -0.13 2.88
CA THR A 111 9.70 0.61 3.88
C THR A 111 9.12 2.00 4.05
N LEU A 112 8.55 2.28 5.22
CA LEU A 112 8.02 3.59 5.56
C LEU A 112 8.98 4.32 6.48
N ARG A 113 9.50 5.45 6.01
CA ARG A 113 10.32 6.33 6.86
C ARG A 113 9.46 7.40 7.51
N ARG A 114 9.81 7.77 8.74
CA ARG A 114 9.14 8.83 9.49
C ARG A 114 9.01 10.11 8.65
N ASP A 115 7.84 10.74 8.72
CA ASP A 115 7.61 12.09 8.20
C ASP A 115 8.32 13.08 9.12
N VAL A 116 9.06 14.03 8.54
CA VAL A 116 9.78 15.05 9.30
C VAL A 116 8.86 15.95 10.11
N LYS A 117 7.58 16.08 9.74
CA LYS A 117 6.58 16.84 10.51
C LYS A 117 6.04 16.07 11.72
N GLU A 118 6.11 14.74 11.67
CA GLU A 118 5.60 13.89 12.74
C GLU A 118 6.43 14.09 14.01
N GLY A 119 5.80 14.63 15.06
CA GLY A 119 6.46 14.95 16.33
C GLY A 119 7.33 16.22 16.32
N ASN A 120 7.43 16.93 15.19
CA ASN A 120 8.20 18.18 15.07
C ASN A 120 7.28 19.35 14.73
N ILE A 121 6.55 19.84 15.74
CA ILE A 121 5.68 21.01 15.61
C ILE A 121 6.51 22.27 15.87
N LYS A 122 6.52 23.21 14.94
CA LYS A 122 7.08 24.54 15.18
C LYS A 122 6.18 25.29 16.15
N ILE A 123 6.75 25.72 17.29
CA ILE A 123 6.04 26.45 18.37
C ILE A 123 5.25 27.66 17.85
N GLU A 124 5.77 28.34 16.82
CA GLU A 124 5.15 29.51 16.17
C GLU A 124 3.74 29.23 15.64
N ASN A 125 3.47 28.02 15.13
CA ASN A 125 2.15 27.65 14.59
C ASN A 125 1.11 27.42 15.70
N TYR A 126 1.56 26.99 16.89
CA TYR A 126 0.66 26.66 18.00
C TYR A 126 0.03 27.92 18.62
N ILE A 127 0.80 29.02 18.70
CA ILE A 127 0.32 30.30 19.21
C ILE A 127 -0.75 30.88 18.27
N SER A 128 -0.53 30.82 16.94
CA SER A 128 -1.52 31.32 15.97
C SER A 128 -2.82 30.52 15.93
N GLU A 129 -2.77 29.19 16.13
CA GLU A 129 -3.98 28.35 16.20
C GLU A 129 -4.74 28.57 17.51
N PHE A 130 -4.03 28.78 18.62
CA PHE A 130 -4.64 29.08 19.91
C PHE A 130 -5.29 30.48 19.92
N ASP A 131 -4.58 31.50 19.45
CA ASP A 131 -5.11 32.86 19.35
C ASP A 131 -6.33 32.91 18.42
N GLY A 132 -6.26 32.25 17.25
CA GLY A 132 -7.39 32.18 16.31
C GLY A 132 -8.59 31.36 16.82
N ALA A 133 -8.39 30.46 17.79
CA ALA A 133 -9.47 29.76 18.48
C ALA A 133 -10.11 30.60 19.59
N MET A 134 -9.33 31.41 20.31
CA MET A 134 -9.85 32.34 21.32
C MET A 134 -10.59 33.53 20.71
N GLU A 135 -10.17 34.02 19.54
CA GLU A 135 -10.80 35.16 18.86
C GLU A 135 -12.19 34.82 18.25
N ARG A 136 -12.56 33.54 18.23
CA ARG A 136 -13.85 33.03 17.74
C ARG A 136 -14.86 32.72 18.87
N VAL A 137 -14.51 33.03 20.13
CA VAL A 137 -15.36 32.89 21.33
C VAL A 137 -15.79 34.26 21.81
#